data_AF-A0A7W5J642-F1
#
_entry.id   AF-A0A7W5J642-F1
#
_cell.length_a   1.000
_cell.length_b   1.000
_cell.length_c   1.000
_cell.angle_alpha   90.00
_cell.angle_beta   90.00
_cell.angle_gamma   90.00
#
_symmetry.space_group_name_H-M   'P 1'
#
loop_
_entity.id
_entity.type
_entity.pdbx_description
1 polymer ?
#
loop_
_entity_poly.entity_id
_entity_poly.type
_entity_poly.pdbx_seq_one_letter_code
_entity_poly.pdbx_strand_id
1 'polypeptide(L)' 'MANPLLLPMLEWARRLRYPTLFKITAGLFALSVLLPPGIDPIPFLDELVFGLGTLLLANWKRRKEPAPPLEPGRPSR' A
#
# COMPACT_ATOMS: atom_id res chain seq x y z
N MET A 1 -3.91 17.98 -0.73
CA MET A 1 -3.44 18.16 -2.12
C MET A 1 -2.36 17.11 -2.36
N ALA A 2 -2.44 16.31 -3.42
CA ALA A 2 -1.41 15.29 -3.66
C ALA A 2 -0.12 16.00 -4.09
N ASN A 3 0.86 16.04 -3.20
CA ASN A 3 2.15 16.65 -3.52
C ASN A 3 2.85 15.76 -4.57
N PRO A 4 3.17 16.28 -5.77
CA PRO A 4 3.82 15.49 -6.82
C PRO A 4 5.15 14.85 -6.38
N LEU A 5 5.78 15.38 -5.33
CA LEU A 5 7.00 14.85 -4.73
C LEU A 5 6.80 13.47 -4.06
N LEU A 6 5.59 13.13 -3.61
CA LEU A 6 5.30 11.84 -2.96
C LEU A 6 4.93 10.73 -3.94
N LEU A 7 4.62 11.09 -5.19
CA LEU A 7 4.23 10.15 -6.24
C LEU A 7 5.24 9.01 -6.46
N PRO A 8 6.57 9.26 -6.62
CA PRO A 8 7.52 8.17 -6.81
C PRO A 8 7.56 7.19 -5.62
N MET A 9 7.34 7.69 -4.40
CA MET A 9 7.29 6.86 -3.20
C MET A 9 6.02 6.01 -3.14
N LEU A 10 4.87 6.57 -3.52
CA LEU A 10 3.59 5.85 -3.62
C LEU A 10 3.60 4.81 -4.75
N GLU A 11 4.22 5.11 -5.89
CA GLU A 11 4.44 4.17 -7.00
C GLU A 11 5.30 2.98 -6.56
N TRP A 12 6.38 3.25 -5.83
CA TRP A 12 7.19 2.20 -5.22
C TRP A 12 6.38 1.37 -4.23
N ALA A 13 5.63 2.03 -3.33
CA ALA A 13 4.84 1.35 -2.30
C ALA A 13 3.77 0.42 -2.90
N ARG A 14 3.20 0.77 -4.06
CA ARG A 14 2.24 -0.06 -4.78
C ARG A 14 2.80 -1.41 -5.23
N ARG A 15 4.12 -1.51 -5.42
CA ARG A 15 4.79 -2.77 -5.80
C ARG A 15 5.05 -3.70 -4.61
N LEU A 16 4.89 -3.22 -3.38
CA LEU A 16 5.12 -4.02 -2.17
C LEU A 16 4.00 -5.06 -1.96
N ARG A 17 4.37 -6.23 -1.43
CA ARG A 17 3.38 -7.24 -1.00
C ARG A 17 2.57 -6.69 0.17
N TYR A 18 1.29 -7.09 0.23
CA TYR A 18 0.33 -6.63 1.25
C TYR A 18 0.86 -6.65 2.69
N PRO A 19 1.56 -7.70 3.19
CA PRO A 19 2.05 -7.70 4.57
C PRO A 19 3.13 -6.64 4.83
N THR A 20 3.96 -6.36 3.83
CA THR A 20 5.03 -5.35 3.94
C THR A 20 4.45 -3.95 3.89
N LEU A 21 3.53 -3.70 2.95
CA LEU A 21 2.81 -2.42 2.85
C LEU A 21 2.08 -2.11 4.16
N PHE A 22 1.36 -3.08 4.71
CA PHE A 22 0.66 -2.94 6.00
C PHE A 22 1.61 -2.54 7.13
N LYS A 23 2.75 -3.24 7.28
CA LYS A 23 3.72 -2.96 8.36
C LYS A 23 4.32 -1.56 8.25
N ILE A 24 4.67 -1.13 7.03
CA ILE A 24 5.22 0.21 6.79
C ILE A 24 4.17 1.26 7.13
N THR A 25 2.95 1.13 6.61
CA THR A 25 1.85 2.07 6.90
C THR A 25 1.56 2.13 8.40
N ALA A 26 1.44 0.98 9.07
CA ALA A 26 1.16 0.91 10.50
C ALA A 26 2.31 1.48 11.34
N GLY A 27 3.56 1.22 10.94
CA GLY A 27 4.75 1.79 11.59
C GLY A 27 4.79 3.30 11.49
N LEU A 28 4.62 3.86 10.28
CA LEU A 28 4.57 5.30 10.09
C LEU A 28 3.40 5.95 10.83
N PHE A 29 2.21 5.33 10.81
CA PHE A 29 1.04 5.85 11.53
C PHE A 29 1.24 5.79 13.05
N ALA A 30 1.81 4.71 13.58
CA ALA A 30 2.12 4.62 15.00
C ALA A 30 3.17 5.68 15.39
N LEU A 31 4.20 5.88 14.57
CA LEU A 31 5.17 6.95 14.80
C LEU A 31 4.49 8.31 14.78
N SER A 32 3.64 8.62 13.80
CA SER A 32 2.97 9.93 13.72
C SER A 32 2.04 10.21 14.91
N VAL A 33 1.40 9.18 15.48
CA VAL A 33 0.51 9.33 16.64
C VAL A 33 1.25 9.31 17.97
N LEU A 34 2.30 8.51 18.11
CA LEU A 34 3.04 8.34 19.36
C LEU A 34 4.15 9.36 19.54
N LEU A 35 4.58 10.04 18.48
CA LEU A 35 5.53 11.14 18.58
C LEU A 35 4.92 12.30 19.36
N PRO A 36 5.65 12.89 20.31
CA PRO A 36 5.20 14.09 21.01
C PRO A 36 4.89 15.24 20.04
N PRO A 37 3.81 16.01 20.29
CA PRO A 37 3.49 17.18 19.48
C PRO A 37 4.66 18.18 19.51
N GLY A 38 5.18 18.54 18.33
CA GLY A 38 6.35 19.41 18.16
C GLY A 38 7.62 18.69 17.65
N ILE A 39 7.62 17.36 17.58
CA ILE A 39 8.73 16.55 17.01
C ILE A 39 8.36 16.08 15.60
N ASP A 40 7.61 16.87 14.82
CA ASP A 40 7.31 16.52 13.43
C ASP A 40 8.16 17.34 12.45
N PRO A 41 9.44 16.95 12.22
CA PRO A 41 10.31 17.63 11.28
C PRO A 41 10.02 17.22 9.82
N ILE A 42 9.06 16.33 9.57
CA ILE A 42 8.86 15.72 8.27
C ILE A 42 7.68 16.38 7.56
N PRO A 43 7.91 17.32 6.62
CA PRO A 43 6.83 17.86 5.83
C PRO A 43 6.18 16.74 5.02
N PHE A 44 4.84 16.78 4.93
CA PHE A 44 4.01 15.84 4.19
C PHE A 44 3.91 14.41 4.76
N LEU A 45 4.30 14.20 6.03
CA LEU A 45 4.16 12.90 6.68
C LEU A 45 2.71 12.42 6.69
N ASP A 46 1.78 13.31 7.04
CA ASP A 46 0.36 12.98 7.09
C ASP A 46 -0.18 12.58 5.71
N GLU A 47 0.17 13.30 4.64
CA GLU A 47 -0.22 12.94 3.27
C GLU A 47 0.35 11.60 2.83
N LEU A 48 1.59 11.30 3.21
CA LEU A 48 2.20 10.01 2.92
C LEU A 48 1.48 8.88 3.66
N VAL A 49 1.23 9.05 4.96
CA VAL A 49 0.50 8.08 5.78
C VAL A 49 -0.89 7.82 5.21
N PHE A 50 -1.60 8.89 4.84
CA PHE A 50 -2.93 8.79 4.23
C PHE A 50 -2.89 8.10 2.85
N GLY A 51 -1.90 8.42 2.02
CA GLY A 51 -1.69 7.81 0.71
C GLY A 51 -1.36 6.31 0.80
N LEU A 52 -0.46 5.94 1.72
CA LEU A 52 -0.13 4.55 2.00
C LEU A 52 -1.32 3.77 2.60
N GLY A 53 -2.11 4.40 3.46
CA GLY A 53 -3.36 3.82 3.98
C GLY A 53 -4.39 3.57 2.89
N THR A 54 -4.54 4.51 1.96
CA THR A 54 -5.43 4.35 0.79
C THR A 54 -4.97 3.21 -0.12
N LEU A 55 -3.65 3.11 -0.39
CA LEU A 55 -3.08 1.99 -1.15
C LEU A 55 -3.28 0.64 -0.46
N LEU A 56 -3.15 0.60 0.86
CA LEU A 56 -3.40 -0.60 1.66
C LEU A 56 -4.86 -1.06 1.52
N LEU A 57 -5.81 -0.13 1.63
CA LEU A 57 -7.23 -0.42 1.48
C LEU A 57 -7.57 -0.89 0.05
N ALA A 58 -6.99 -0.24 -0.96
CA ALA A 58 -7.15 -0.63 -2.37
C ALA A 58 -6.63 -2.06 -2.64
N ASN A 59 -5.53 -2.45 -1.99
CA ASN A 59 -4.95 -3.79 -2.14
C ASN A 59 -5.68 -4.89 -1.34
N TRP A 60 -6.54 -4.55 -0.38
CA TRP A 60 -7.25 -5.53 0.46
C TRP A 60 -8.13 -6.48 -0.36
N LYS A 61 -8.77 -5.99 -1.43
CA LYS A 61 -9.74 -6.79 -2.20
C LYS A 61 -9.12 -7.67 -3.30
N ARG A 62 -7.83 -7.53 -3.62
CA ARG A 62 -7.22 -8.17 -4.80
C ARG A 62 -6.89 -9.66 -4.65
N ARG A 63 -7.22 -10.30 -3.52
CA ARG A 63 -6.85 -11.69 -3.20
C ARG A 63 -7.68 -12.79 -3.89
N LYS A 64 -8.58 -12.47 -4.81
CA LYS A 64 -9.33 -13.47 -5.58
C LYS A 64 -9.43 -13.07 -7.04
N GLU A 65 -8.33 -13.15 -7.77
CA GLU A 65 -8.46 -13.49 -9.20
C GLU A 65 -8.80 -14.99 -9.22
N PRO A 66 -9.97 -15.38 -9.75
CA PRO A 66 -10.25 -16.79 -9.97
C PRO A 66 -9.14 -17.35 -10.86
N ALA A 67 -8.55 -18.48 -10.47
CA ALA A 67 -7.71 -19.23 -11.38
C ALA A 67 -8.49 -19.42 -12.69
N PRO A 68 -7.87 -19.22 -13.87
CA PRO A 68 -8.55 -19.48 -15.13
C PRO A 68 -9.15 -20.89 -15.08
N PRO A 69 -10.40 -21.09 -15.54
CA PRO A 69 -11.00 -22.41 -15.57
C PRO A 69 -10.03 -23.38 -16.25
N LEU A 70 -9.69 -24.47 -15.56
CA LEU A 70 -8.99 -25.58 -16.18
C LEU A 70 -9.89 -26.07 -17.31
N GLU A 71 -9.54 -25.79 -18.57
CA GLU A 71 -10.24 -26.39 -19.71
C GLU A 71 -10.10 -27.91 -19.59
N PRO A 72 -11.19 -28.64 -19.31
CA PRO A 72 -11.14 -30.09 -19.25
C PRO A 72 -11.15 -30.61 -20.68
N GLY A 73 -9.99 -31.11 -21.13
CA GLY A 73 -9.91 -31.96 -22.30
C GLY A 73 -9.46 -31.23 -23.57
N ARG A 74 -8.13 -31.06 -23.70
CA ARG A 74 -7.52 -31.16 -25.02
C ARG A 74 -7.03 -32.60 -25.19
N PRO A 75 -7.76 -33.49 -25.89
CA PRO A 75 -7.25 -34.81 -26.19
C PRO A 75 -6.05 -34.66 -27.12
N SER A 76 -4.93 -35.27 -26.73
CA SER A 76 -3.78 -35.48 -27.58
C SER A 76 -4.19 -36.35 -28.78
N ARG A 77 -4.23 -35.74 -29.96
CA ARG A 77 -4.17 -36.44 -31.25
C ARG A 77 -3.00 -35.91 -32.04
#